data_AF-A0A2G9TDG5-F1
#
_entry.id   AF-A0A2G9TDG5-F1
#
_cell.length_a   1.000
_cell.length_b   1.000
_cell.length_c   1.000
_cell.angle_alpha   90.00
_cell.angle_beta   90.00
_cell.angle_gamma   90.00
#
_symmetry.space_group_name_H-M   'P 1'
#
loop_
_entity.id
_entity.type
_entity.pdbx_description
1 polymer ?
#
loop_
_entity_poly.entity_id
_entity_poly.type
_entity_poly.pdbx_seq_one_letter_code
_entity_poly.pdbx_strand_id
1 'polypeptide(L)'
;MKQDRLHFFSDIDLVDLKKHVQYYGGFHGSHRLIKWLWEIVEKDFTADERRLFLKFVTSCSRPPLLGFSYLEPPFSIRCVEVSDDQVSLVKKHYCS
;
A
#
# COMPACT_ATOMS: atom_id res chain seq x y z
N MET A 1 -8.20 12.75 -25.32
CA MET A 1 -8.14 11.95 -24.07
C MET A 1 -9.03 10.70 -24.17
N LYS A 2 -8.83 9.88 -25.22
CA LYS A 2 -9.56 8.61 -25.43
C LYS A 2 -8.54 7.49 -25.64
N GLN A 3 -7.74 7.23 -24.63
CA GLN A 3 -6.90 6.04 -24.53
C GLN A 3 -6.93 5.66 -23.05
N ASP A 4 -6.84 4.37 -22.71
CA ASP A 4 -6.92 3.82 -21.34
C ASP A 4 -8.30 3.32 -20.83
N ARG A 5 -9.21 2.92 -21.72
CA ARG A 5 -10.42 2.17 -21.30
C ARG A 5 -10.23 0.64 -21.29
N LEU A 6 -9.04 0.11 -21.60
CA LEU A 6 -8.80 -1.33 -21.72
C LEU A 6 -7.98 -1.96 -20.57
N HIS A 7 -7.37 -1.17 -19.68
CA HIS A 7 -6.59 -1.67 -18.54
C HIS A 7 -7.28 -1.48 -17.17
N PHE A 8 -8.55 -1.07 -17.14
CA PHE A 8 -9.24 -0.67 -15.90
C PHE A 8 -9.71 -1.84 -15.02
N PHE A 9 -9.50 -3.10 -15.42
CA PHE A 9 -10.13 -4.28 -14.79
C PHE A 9 -9.17 -5.33 -14.22
N SER A 10 -7.85 -5.17 -14.37
CA SER A 10 -6.90 -6.04 -13.70
C SER A 10 -6.86 -5.74 -12.19
N ASP A 11 -6.98 -6.78 -11.38
CA ASP A 11 -6.77 -6.71 -9.93
C ASP A 11 -5.32 -6.31 -9.62
N ILE A 12 -5.06 -5.88 -8.39
CA ILE A 12 -3.71 -5.53 -7.95
C ILE A 12 -2.90 -6.81 -7.73
N ASP A 13 -1.66 -6.82 -8.21
CA ASP A 13 -0.71 -7.86 -7.88
C ASP A 13 -0.20 -7.66 -6.44
N LEU A 14 -0.92 -8.24 -5.48
CA LEU A 14 -0.55 -8.21 -4.07
C LEU A 14 0.77 -8.94 -3.79
N VAL A 15 1.12 -9.93 -4.60
CA VAL A 15 2.38 -10.67 -4.44
C VAL A 15 3.55 -9.75 -4.74
N ASP A 16 3.46 -9.01 -5.85
CA ASP A 16 4.47 -8.03 -6.23
C ASP A 16 4.54 -6.85 -5.25
N LEU A 17 3.39 -6.38 -4.75
CA LEU A 17 3.36 -5.33 -3.72
C LEU A 17 4.04 -5.78 -2.42
N LYS A 18 3.73 -7.00 -1.95
CA LYS A 18 4.32 -7.60 -0.74
C LYS A 18 5.81 -7.86 -0.87
N LYS A 19 6.30 -8.11 -2.09
CA LYS A 19 7.73 -8.31 -2.36
C LYS A 19 8.53 -7.02 -2.22
N HIS A 20 7.91 -5.87 -2.54
CA HIS A 20 8.58 -4.57 -2.59
C HIS A 20 8.22 -3.64 -1.42
N VAL A 21 7.41 -4.09 -0.46
CA VAL A 21 7.09 -3.31 0.74
C VAL A 21 8.30 -3.19 1.67
N GLN A 22 8.51 -1.99 2.20
CA GLN A 22 9.52 -1.73 3.21
C GLN A 22 8.89 -1.63 4.61
N TYR A 23 9.48 -2.29 5.60
CA TYR A 23 9.00 -2.26 6.97
C TYR A 23 9.91 -1.41 7.87
N TYR A 24 9.32 -0.61 8.75
CA TYR A 24 10.03 0.28 9.67
C TYR A 24 9.45 0.22 11.10
N GLY A 25 10.22 0.68 12.08
CA GLY A 25 9.78 0.76 13.48
C GLY A 25 9.63 -0.60 14.16
N GLY A 26 10.46 -1.59 13.79
CA GLY A 26 10.39 -2.95 14.36
C GLY A 26 9.37 -3.88 13.69
N PHE A 27 8.57 -3.41 12.74
CA PHE A 27 7.80 -4.29 11.88
C PHE A 27 8.70 -5.03 10.86
N HIS A 28 8.26 -6.23 10.49
CA HIS A 28 8.89 -7.08 9.48
C HIS A 28 7.84 -8.07 8.93
N GLY A 29 8.12 -8.73 7.80
CA GLY A 29 7.15 -9.59 7.11
C GLY A 29 6.62 -10.79 7.91
N SER A 30 7.36 -11.26 8.92
CA SER A 30 6.92 -12.33 9.81
C SER A 30 6.18 -11.85 11.07
N HIS A 31 6.08 -10.53 11.28
CA HIS A 31 5.36 -9.95 12.42
C HIS A 31 3.86 -10.28 12.35
N ARG A 32 3.25 -10.69 13.46
CA ARG A 32 1.86 -11.17 13.51
C ARG A 32 0.87 -10.16 12.91
N LEU A 33 0.99 -8.89 13.28
CA LEU A 33 0.11 -7.83 12.75
C LEU A 33 0.27 -7.64 11.23
N ILE A 34 1.49 -7.80 10.71
CA ILE A 34 1.75 -7.69 9.27
C ILE A 34 1.12 -8.87 8.53
N LYS A 35 1.24 -10.09 9.07
CA LYS A 35 0.56 -11.26 8.49
C LYS A 35 -0.95 -11.07 8.44
N TRP A 36 -1.55 -10.61 9.54
CA TRP A 36 -2.98 -10.35 9.60
C TRP A 36 -3.45 -9.28 8.62
N LEU A 37 -2.70 -8.17 8.52
CA LEU A 37 -2.99 -7.14 7.51
C LEU A 37 -3.06 -7.76 6.11
N TRP A 38 -2.04 -8.54 5.72
CA TRP A 38 -2.02 -9.15 4.40
C TRP A 38 -3.07 -10.23 4.21
N GLU A 39 -3.37 -11.03 5.24
CA GLU A 39 -4.45 -12.02 5.20
C GLU A 39 -5.81 -11.37 4.92
N ILE A 40 -6.12 -10.25 5.59
CA ILE A 40 -7.36 -9.49 5.37
C ILE A 40 -7.40 -8.91 3.95
N VAL A 41 -6.31 -8.30 3.50
CA VAL A 41 -6.23 -7.71 2.14
C VAL A 41 -6.32 -8.77 1.03
N GLU A 42 -5.80 -9.98 1.27
CA GLU A 42 -5.84 -11.08 0.31
C GLU A 42 -7.20 -11.79 0.28
N LYS A 43 -7.79 -12.06 1.45
CA LYS A 43 -8.96 -12.94 1.58
C LYS A 43 -10.28 -12.21 1.74
N ASP A 44 -10.28 -11.07 2.44
CA ASP A 44 -11.52 -10.39 2.82
C ASP A 44 -11.81 -9.18 1.92
N PHE A 45 -10.78 -8.53 1.34
CA PHE A 45 -10.98 -7.41 0.44
C PHE A 45 -11.39 -7.89 -0.96
N THR A 46 -12.45 -7.28 -1.48
CA THR A 46 -12.81 -7.33 -2.90
C THR A 46 -11.76 -6.62 -3.77
N ALA A 47 -11.76 -6.89 -5.07
CA ALA A 47 -10.84 -6.23 -6.01
C ALA A 47 -10.95 -4.68 -5.96
N ASP A 48 -12.16 -4.14 -5.76
CA ASP A 48 -12.37 -2.70 -5.62
C ASP A 48 -11.84 -2.15 -4.30
N GLU A 49 -12.00 -2.88 -3.20
CA GLU A 49 -11.41 -2.50 -1.90
C GLU A 49 -9.89 -2.55 -1.93
N ARG A 50 -9.28 -3.52 -2.62
CA ARG A 50 -7.83 -3.56 -2.86
C ARG A 50 -7.36 -2.32 -3.62
N ARG A 51 -8.12 -1.87 -4.62
CA ARG A 51 -7.82 -0.64 -5.37
C ARG A 51 -7.94 0.60 -4.51
N LEU A 52 -8.96 0.66 -3.65
CA LEU A 52 -9.11 1.73 -2.68
C LEU A 52 -7.96 1.73 -1.67
N PHE A 53 -7.54 0.57 -1.19
CA PHE A 53 -6.36 0.43 -0.35
C PHE A 53 -5.10 0.96 -1.04
N LEU A 54 -4.82 0.54 -2.27
CA LEU A 54 -3.66 1.03 -3.02
C LEU A 54 -3.73 2.55 -3.22
N LYS A 55 -4.90 3.08 -3.58
CA LYS A 55 -5.12 4.53 -3.70
C LYS A 55 -4.90 5.25 -2.38
N PHE A 56 -5.34 4.67 -1.27
CA PHE A 56 -5.15 5.24 0.06
C PHE A 56 -3.66 5.33 0.40
N VAL A 57 -2.87 4.30 0.10
CA VAL A 57 -1.46 4.24 0.48
C VAL A 57 -0.51 4.94 -0.49
N THR A 58 -0.82 5.00 -1.78
CA THR A 58 0.06 5.59 -2.82
C THR A 58 -0.47 6.90 -3.40
N SER A 59 -1.71 7.30 -3.09
CA SER A 59 -2.45 8.35 -3.81
C SER A 59 -2.68 8.09 -5.31
N CYS A 60 -2.25 6.92 -5.81
CA CYS A 60 -2.45 6.49 -7.19
C CYS A 60 -3.51 5.38 -7.22
N SER A 61 -4.51 5.53 -8.09
CA SER A 61 -5.49 4.47 -8.32
C SER A 61 -4.99 3.38 -9.28
N ARG A 62 -3.77 3.52 -9.83
CA ARG A 62 -3.18 2.60 -10.79
C ARG A 62 -1.89 1.99 -10.23
N PRO A 63 -1.71 0.65 -10.29
CA PRO A 63 -0.42 0.04 -10.04
C PRO A 63 0.59 0.50 -11.11
N PRO A 64 1.89 0.61 -10.78
CA PRO A 64 2.91 1.00 -11.76
C PRO A 64 2.99 -0.02 -12.89
N LEU A 65 3.11 0.46 -14.12
CA LEU A 65 3.17 -0.41 -15.32
C LEU A 65 4.35 -1.40 -15.27
N LEU A 66 5.45 -1.01 -14.62
CA LEU A 66 6.66 -1.81 -14.49
C LEU A 66 6.73 -2.61 -13.17
N GLY A 67 5.65 -2.62 -12.39
CA GLY A 67 5.59 -3.26 -11.07
C GLY A 67 5.97 -2.34 -9.91
N PHE A 68 5.74 -2.83 -8.69
CA PHE A 68 5.88 -2.07 -7.45
C PHE A 68 7.34 -1.80 -7.05
N SER A 69 8.32 -2.44 -7.69
CA SER A 69 9.74 -2.10 -7.56
C SER A 69 10.08 -0.67 -8.00
N TYR A 70 9.25 -0.07 -8.86
CA TYR A 70 9.42 1.29 -9.37
C TYR A 70 8.57 2.33 -8.63
N LEU A 71 7.93 1.96 -7.51
CA LEU A 71 7.31 2.96 -6.65
C LEU A 71 8.40 3.82 -6.02
N GLU A 72 8.34 5.12 -6.28
CA GLU A 72 9.21 6.11 -5.67
C GLU A 72 8.36 7.20 -5.00
N PRO A 73 8.38 7.30 -3.66
CA PRO A 73 9.06 6.40 -2.72
C PRO A 73 8.42 4.99 -2.65
N PRO A 74 9.17 3.96 -2.24
CA PRO A 74 8.63 2.61 -2.07
C PRO A 74 7.46 2.57 -1.07
N PHE A 75 6.48 1.70 -1.33
CA PHE A 75 5.41 1.46 -0.36
C PHE A 75 6.01 0.96 0.96
N SER A 76 5.58 1.55 2.08
CA SER A 76 6.14 1.21 3.39
C SER A 76 5.11 1.14 4.50
N ILE A 77 5.37 0.28 5.47
CA ILE A 77 4.55 0.10 6.68
C ILE A 77 5.45 0.38 7.89
N ARG A 78 5.06 1.35 8.71
CA ARG A 78 5.83 1.81 9.88
C ARG A 78 5.04 1.60 11.15
N CYS A 79 5.63 0.94 12.14
CA CYS A 79 5.12 1.03 13.51
C CYS A 79 5.48 2.42 14.06
N VAL A 80 4.47 3.15 14.53
CA VAL A 80 4.65 4.46 15.15
C VAL A 80 4.27 4.31 16.61
N GLU A 81 5.25 4.50 17.49
CA GLU A 81 4.97 4.66 18.92
C GLU A 81 4.32 6.02 19.10
N VAL A 82 3.06 6.02 19.54
CA VAL A 82 2.36 7.24 19.90
C VAL A 82 2.64 7.48 21.38
N SER A 83 3.56 8.38 21.68
CA SER A 83 3.63 9.00 23.00
C SER A 83 2.33 9.78 23.23
N ASP A 84 1.77 9.74 24.44
CA ASP A 84 0.47 10.32 24.80
C ASP A 84 0.30 11.80 24.34
N ASP A 85 1.41 12.52 24.18
CA ASP A 85 1.45 13.93 23.79
C ASP A 85 1.40 14.20 22.28
N GLN A 86 1.33 13.17 21.43
CA GLN A 86 1.46 13.30 19.96
C GLN A 86 0.27 12.71 19.20
N VAL A 87 -0.95 13.14 19.52
CA VAL A 87 -2.07 13.08 18.56
C VAL A 87 -1.89 14.20 17.52
N SER A 88 -0.78 14.16 16.78
CA SER A 88 -0.58 15.02 15.61
C SER A 88 -0.97 14.22 14.36
N LEU A 89 -2.05 14.68 13.72
CA LEU A 89 -2.65 14.14 12.51
C LEU A 89 -1.62 13.62 11.49
N VAL A 90 -1.93 12.48 10.90
CA VAL A 90 -1.24 11.82 9.77
C VAL A 90 -0.52 12.85 8.89
N LYS A 91 0.81 12.98 9.05
CA LYS A 91 1.62 13.82 8.17
C LYS A 91 1.74 13.13 6.82
N LYS A 92 0.98 13.63 5.84
CA LYS A 92 1.11 13.27 4.43
C LYS A 92 2.39 13.90 3.87
N HIS A 93 3.33 13.08 3.44
CA HIS A 93 4.38 13.53 2.53
C HIS A 93 3.82 13.43 1.11
N TYR A 94 3.55 14.57 0.48
CA TYR A 94 3.33 14.66 -0.96
C TYR A 94 4.70 14.77 -1.65
N CYS A 95 4.89 14.06 -2.77
CA CYS A 95 5.93 14.37 -3.73
C CYS A 95 5.40 15.49 -4.63
N SER A 96 6.12 16.62 -4.70
CA SER A 96 6.04 17.55 -5.84
C SER A 96 6.81 17.00 -7.02
#